data_AF-A0A521PFH5-F1
#
_entry.id   AF-A0A521PFH5-F1
#
_cell.length_a   1.000
_cell.length_b   1.000
_cell.length_c   1.000
_cell.angle_alpha   90.00
_cell.angle_beta   90.00
_cell.angle_gamma   90.00
#
_symmetry.space_group_name_H-M   'P 1'
#
loop_
_entity.id
_entity.type
_entity.pdbx_description
1 polymer ?
#
loop_
_entity_poly.entity_id
_entity_poly.type
_entity_poly.pdbx_seq_one_letter_code
_entity_poly.pdbx_strand_id
1 'polypeptide(L)'
;MAGPYGGTLLGAYPVPVSTSVVLGTDSVSDPDFLSLPTGSFVTVGFTDEIVLDGVGDDLFVGETGGNGEQADIFVSSDFINFILLGTATDNALTGFDLADIGWVGQVKAVKIVGLDNLGASPGFDVTYIQALPGAFQGVPEPATWALMIMGFGLAGSAVRRRRTTTA
;
A
#
# COMPACT_ATOMS: atom_id res chain seq x y z
N MET A 1 24.24 9.95 -6.18
CA MET A 1 24.55 9.08 -5.02
C MET A 1 24.26 7.64 -5.45
N ALA A 2 24.94 6.62 -4.91
CA ALA A 2 24.67 5.22 -5.25
C ALA A 2 23.95 4.52 -4.08
N GLY A 3 22.85 3.81 -4.39
CA GLY A 3 21.99 3.12 -3.43
C GLY A 3 20.70 3.90 -3.12
N PRO A 4 19.66 3.25 -2.56
CA PRO A 4 18.45 3.94 -2.15
C PRO A 4 18.81 5.05 -1.15
N TYR A 5 18.25 6.24 -1.37
CA TYR A 5 18.54 7.42 -0.56
C TYR A 5 17.31 8.26 -0.30
N GLY A 6 17.41 9.14 0.68
CA GLY A 6 16.38 10.08 1.07
C GLY A 6 16.79 10.75 2.39
N GLY A 7 15.90 10.77 3.37
CA GLY A 7 16.18 11.34 4.69
C GLY A 7 14.90 11.76 5.40
N THR A 8 14.96 12.84 6.17
CA THR A 8 13.79 13.55 6.74
C THR A 8 13.92 15.04 6.49
N LEU A 9 12.82 15.78 6.34
CA LEU A 9 12.87 17.20 5.99
C LEU A 9 13.58 18.07 7.05
N LEU A 10 13.44 17.72 8.33
CA LEU A 10 14.10 18.44 9.43
C LEU A 10 15.51 17.90 9.75
N GLY A 11 15.88 16.76 9.16
CA GLY A 11 17.10 16.03 9.42
C GLY A 11 18.16 16.19 8.33
N ALA A 12 18.80 15.06 7.98
CA ALA A 12 19.85 15.02 6.98
C ALA A 12 19.36 14.35 5.70
N TYR A 13 19.62 14.98 4.56
CA TYR A 13 19.36 14.46 3.22
C TYR A 13 20.30 15.14 2.20
N PRO A 14 20.60 14.47 1.07
CA PRO A 14 20.33 13.05 0.82
C PRO A 14 21.30 12.16 1.63
N VAL A 15 20.76 11.15 2.32
CA VAL A 15 21.52 10.10 3.03
C VAL A 15 21.03 8.71 2.62
N PRO A 16 21.83 7.64 2.78
CA PRO A 16 21.35 6.28 2.53
C PRO A 16 20.17 5.92 3.44
N VAL A 17 19.11 5.35 2.85
CA VAL A 17 17.92 4.90 3.58
C VAL A 17 17.48 3.51 3.11
N SER A 18 16.64 2.84 3.90
CA SER A 18 15.98 1.61 3.48
C SER A 18 14.82 1.92 2.54
N THR A 19 14.54 1.04 1.57
CA THR A 19 13.32 1.16 0.75
C THR A 19 12.05 0.94 1.55
N SER A 20 12.12 0.33 2.74
CA SER A 20 10.96 0.11 3.62
C SER A 20 10.38 1.40 4.19
N VAL A 21 11.06 2.53 4.02
CA VAL A 21 10.57 3.86 4.43
C VAL A 21 9.20 4.16 3.82
N VAL A 22 8.95 3.74 2.57
CA VAL A 22 7.67 3.95 1.88
C VAL A 22 6.50 3.14 2.45
N LEU A 23 6.74 2.32 3.49
CA LEU A 23 5.71 1.62 4.27
C LEU A 23 5.31 2.42 5.52
N GLY A 24 5.72 3.69 5.62
CA GLY A 24 5.39 4.60 6.71
C GLY A 24 3.91 4.97 6.80
N THR A 25 3.58 5.95 7.63
CA THR A 25 2.21 6.41 7.84
C THR A 25 2.09 7.92 7.62
N ASP A 26 0.85 8.39 7.45
CA ASP A 26 0.51 9.81 7.29
C ASP A 26 0.49 10.60 8.61
N SER A 27 0.73 9.93 9.73
CA SER A 27 0.46 10.45 11.08
C SER A 27 1.72 10.97 11.78
N VAL A 28 2.82 11.16 11.05
CA VAL A 28 4.10 11.64 11.57
C VAL A 28 4.45 13.01 10.98
N SER A 29 5.04 13.89 11.81
CA SER A 29 5.32 15.27 11.42
C SER A 29 6.59 15.47 10.59
N ASP A 30 7.52 14.52 10.65
CA ASP A 30 8.77 14.50 9.87
C ASP A 30 9.05 13.06 9.44
N PRO A 31 8.30 12.53 8.46
CA PRO A 31 8.48 11.17 7.97
C PRO A 31 9.87 10.99 7.34
N ASP A 32 10.41 9.78 7.46
CA ASP A 32 11.45 9.34 6.54
C ASP A 32 10.88 9.34 5.11
N PHE A 33 11.71 9.68 4.13
CA PHE A 33 11.36 9.56 2.70
C PHE A 33 12.42 8.79 1.91
N LEU A 34 11.99 8.21 0.79
CA LEU A 34 12.82 7.59 -0.24
C LEU A 34 12.74 8.44 -1.52
N SER A 35 13.86 8.99 -1.95
CA SER A 35 13.97 9.75 -3.18
C SER A 35 14.09 8.84 -4.40
N LEU A 36 13.30 9.15 -5.43
CA LEU A 36 13.30 8.46 -6.71
C LEU A 36 13.80 9.41 -7.82
N PRO A 37 15.11 9.42 -8.12
CA PRO A 37 15.64 10.13 -9.29
C PRO A 37 15.07 9.54 -10.59
N THR A 38 15.20 10.29 -11.69
CA THR A 38 14.65 9.92 -13.00
C THR A 38 14.96 8.47 -13.40
N GLY A 39 13.91 7.70 -13.68
CA GLY A 39 14.00 6.32 -14.13
C GLY A 39 14.31 5.29 -13.03
N SER A 40 14.53 5.73 -11.79
CA SER A 40 14.51 4.84 -10.64
C SER A 40 13.08 4.58 -10.17
N PHE A 41 12.89 3.48 -9.45
CA PHE A 41 11.56 3.10 -8.99
C PHE A 41 11.60 2.28 -7.72
N VAL A 42 10.48 2.29 -7.00
CA VAL A 42 10.16 1.34 -5.94
C VAL A 42 8.87 0.61 -6.30
N THR A 43 8.74 -0.63 -5.86
CA THR A 43 7.49 -1.41 -6.00
C THR A 43 7.06 -1.90 -4.62
N VAL A 44 5.84 -1.54 -4.24
CA VAL A 44 5.22 -1.91 -2.96
C VAL A 44 4.16 -2.98 -3.24
N GLY A 45 4.24 -4.08 -2.50
CA GLY A 45 3.27 -5.18 -2.61
C GLY A 45 2.22 -5.11 -1.51
N PHE A 46 0.96 -5.38 -1.87
CA PHE A 46 -0.14 -5.61 -0.94
C PHE A 46 -0.28 -7.13 -0.75
N THR A 47 0.33 -7.66 0.31
CA THR A 47 0.37 -9.12 0.56
C THR A 47 -0.73 -9.60 1.49
N ASP A 48 -1.17 -8.73 2.39
CA ASP A 48 -2.05 -9.09 3.50
C ASP A 48 -3.46 -8.49 3.31
N GLU A 49 -3.61 -7.57 2.35
CA GLU A 49 -4.83 -6.87 1.98
C GLU A 49 -5.25 -7.14 0.54
N ILE A 50 -6.56 -7.09 0.30
CA ILE A 50 -7.13 -7.10 -1.04
C ILE A 50 -7.55 -5.68 -1.39
N VAL A 51 -6.77 -5.03 -2.26
CA VAL A 51 -7.09 -3.70 -2.82
C VAL A 51 -7.93 -3.88 -4.08
N LEU A 52 -9.10 -3.23 -4.14
CA LEU A 52 -10.06 -3.23 -5.23
C LEU A 52 -10.47 -1.80 -5.56
N ASP A 53 -11.07 -1.60 -6.72
CA ASP A 53 -11.75 -0.36 -7.09
C ASP A 53 -12.93 -0.07 -6.14
N GLY A 54 -12.92 1.12 -5.54
CA GLY A 54 -13.86 1.61 -4.54
C GLY A 54 -14.74 2.76 -5.06
N VAL A 55 -15.03 3.72 -4.20
CA VAL A 55 -15.74 4.95 -4.61
C VAL A 55 -14.78 6.12 -4.42
N GLY A 56 -14.46 6.81 -5.52
CA GLY A 56 -13.48 7.90 -5.54
C GLY A 56 -12.05 7.36 -5.44
N ASP A 57 -11.13 8.23 -5.04
CA ASP A 57 -9.72 7.87 -4.91
C ASP A 57 -9.50 6.64 -4.00
N ASP A 58 -8.76 5.66 -4.52
CA ASP A 58 -8.51 4.37 -3.88
C ASP A 58 -7.09 4.26 -3.33
N LEU A 59 -6.12 4.86 -4.02
CA LEU A 59 -4.70 4.83 -3.70
C LEU A 59 -4.19 6.22 -3.42
N PHE A 60 -3.31 6.35 -2.43
CA PHE A 60 -2.75 7.62 -2.03
C PHE A 60 -1.24 7.50 -1.85
N VAL A 61 -0.51 8.37 -2.51
CA VAL A 61 0.95 8.46 -2.43
C VAL A 61 1.31 9.76 -1.73
N GLY A 62 2.02 9.63 -0.61
CA GLY A 62 2.57 10.75 0.12
C GLY A 62 3.95 11.12 -0.40
N GLU A 63 4.17 12.41 -0.60
CA GLU A 63 5.46 12.99 -0.95
C GLU A 63 5.88 14.04 0.09
N THR A 64 7.17 14.34 0.15
CA THR A 64 7.68 15.44 0.94
C THR A 64 8.74 16.25 0.19
N GLY A 65 8.67 17.57 0.20
CA GLY A 65 9.48 18.40 -0.71
C GLY A 65 8.56 19.23 -1.58
N GLY A 66 9.07 20.21 -2.34
CA GLY A 66 8.18 21.16 -3.04
C GLY A 66 8.86 21.93 -4.15
N ASN A 67 9.62 21.23 -4.97
CA ASN A 67 10.39 21.76 -6.08
C ASN A 67 9.87 21.29 -7.45
N GLY A 68 8.63 20.82 -7.54
CA GLY A 68 7.98 20.33 -8.77
C GLY A 68 8.34 18.89 -9.16
N GLU A 69 8.84 18.10 -8.22
CA GLU A 69 9.13 16.67 -8.38
C GLU A 69 7.87 15.89 -8.79
N GLN A 70 8.01 14.96 -9.73
CA GLN A 70 6.92 14.12 -10.23
C GLN A 70 7.30 12.64 -10.27
N ALA A 71 6.29 11.78 -10.09
CA ALA A 71 6.43 10.35 -10.26
C ALA A 71 5.22 9.72 -10.95
N ASP A 72 5.46 8.81 -11.87
CA ASP A 72 4.39 7.99 -12.45
C ASP A 72 4.06 6.82 -11.52
N ILE A 73 2.76 6.61 -11.30
CA ILE A 73 2.20 5.58 -10.45
C ILE A 73 1.57 4.50 -11.32
N PHE A 74 2.00 3.26 -11.13
CA PHE A 74 1.50 2.10 -11.86
C PHE A 74 0.92 1.06 -10.92
N VAL A 75 -0.13 0.38 -11.34
CA VAL A 75 -0.75 -0.74 -10.62
C VAL A 75 -0.56 -2.07 -11.35
N SER A 76 -0.53 -3.16 -10.60
CA SER A 76 -0.37 -4.52 -11.12
C SER A 76 -1.17 -5.53 -10.31
N SER A 77 -1.69 -6.56 -10.99
CA SER A 77 -2.34 -7.73 -10.38
C SER A 77 -1.43 -8.96 -10.30
N ASP A 78 -0.24 -8.91 -10.91
CA ASP A 78 0.64 -10.07 -11.12
C ASP A 78 2.14 -9.80 -10.90
N PHE A 79 2.54 -8.58 -10.50
CA PHE A 79 3.92 -8.13 -10.34
C PHE A 79 4.77 -8.10 -11.63
N ILE A 80 4.16 -8.37 -12.78
CA ILE A 80 4.84 -8.45 -14.08
C ILE A 80 4.33 -7.32 -14.99
N ASN A 81 3.02 -7.26 -15.17
CA ASN A 81 2.35 -6.29 -16.00
C ASN A 81 1.91 -5.10 -15.15
N PHE A 82 2.36 -3.90 -15.53
CA PHE A 82 2.06 -2.66 -14.83
C PHE A 82 1.30 -1.73 -15.77
N ILE A 83 0.18 -1.20 -15.29
CA ILE A 83 -0.66 -0.23 -16.00
C ILE A 83 -0.51 1.12 -15.30
N LEU A 84 -0.27 2.18 -16.07
CA LEU A 84 -0.19 3.54 -15.54
C LEU A 84 -1.55 3.94 -14.96
N LEU A 85 -1.56 4.37 -13.71
CA LEU A 85 -2.73 4.88 -13.00
C LEU A 85 -2.78 6.42 -13.09
N GLY A 86 -1.63 7.08 -12.95
CA GLY A 86 -1.53 8.54 -13.03
C GLY A 86 -0.16 9.03 -12.63
N THR A 87 -0.02 10.36 -12.51
CA THR A 87 1.24 11.01 -12.11
C THR A 87 1.02 11.73 -10.78
N ALA A 88 1.85 11.40 -9.78
CA ALA A 88 1.93 12.11 -8.52
C ALA A 88 2.75 13.39 -8.67
N THR A 89 2.33 14.44 -7.96
CA THR A 89 2.96 15.76 -7.97
C THR A 89 3.40 16.17 -6.57
N ASP A 90 4.33 17.12 -6.51
CA ASP A 90 5.06 17.55 -5.32
C ASP A 90 4.21 18.12 -4.16
N ASN A 91 4.83 18.13 -2.99
CA ASN A 91 4.41 18.70 -1.71
C ASN A 91 3.00 18.32 -1.24
N ALA A 92 2.53 17.15 -1.65
CA ALA A 92 1.14 16.79 -1.48
C ALA A 92 0.94 15.28 -1.31
N LEU A 93 -0.20 14.97 -0.70
CA LEU A 93 -0.83 13.67 -0.85
C LEU A 93 -1.54 13.65 -2.20
N THR A 94 -1.12 12.77 -3.11
CA THR A 94 -1.84 12.56 -4.38
C THR A 94 -2.73 11.33 -4.27
N GLY A 95 -4.03 11.51 -4.51
CA GLY A 95 -5.03 10.44 -4.60
C GLY A 95 -5.21 9.96 -6.04
N PHE A 96 -5.56 8.69 -6.21
CA PHE A 96 -5.78 8.05 -7.49
C PHE A 96 -6.98 7.12 -7.43
N ASP A 97 -7.95 7.31 -8.33
CA ASP A 97 -9.13 6.48 -8.51
C ASP A 97 -8.83 5.36 -9.52
N LEU A 98 -9.01 4.09 -9.13
CA LEU A 98 -8.79 2.95 -10.02
C LEU A 98 -9.81 2.91 -11.17
N ALA A 99 -10.99 3.50 -10.98
CA ALA A 99 -12.02 3.63 -12.00
C ALA A 99 -11.58 4.54 -13.16
N ASP A 100 -10.66 5.48 -12.95
CA ASP A 100 -10.16 6.38 -14.00
C ASP A 100 -9.49 5.63 -15.16
N ILE A 101 -8.89 4.48 -14.86
CA ILE A 101 -8.27 3.59 -15.86
C ILE A 101 -9.14 2.37 -16.19
N GLY A 102 -10.36 2.32 -15.65
CA GLY A 102 -11.26 1.17 -15.78
C GLY A 102 -10.67 -0.11 -15.22
N TRP A 103 -9.90 -0.02 -14.12
CA TRP A 103 -9.25 -1.18 -13.53
C TRP A 103 -10.28 -2.19 -13.01
N VAL A 104 -10.02 -3.48 -13.23
CA VAL A 104 -10.89 -4.55 -12.75
C VAL A 104 -10.05 -5.62 -12.07
N GLY A 105 -10.40 -5.91 -10.81
CA GLY A 105 -9.76 -6.94 -10.00
C GLY A 105 -8.79 -6.39 -8.96
N GLN A 106 -8.03 -7.29 -8.34
CA GLN A 106 -7.16 -6.92 -7.21
C GLN A 106 -5.88 -6.22 -7.68
N VAL A 107 -5.58 -5.08 -7.06
CA VAL A 107 -4.22 -4.50 -7.08
C VAL A 107 -3.36 -5.25 -6.07
N LYS A 108 -2.29 -5.89 -6.55
CA LYS A 108 -1.31 -6.59 -5.72
C LYS A 108 0.00 -5.82 -5.56
N ALA A 109 0.29 -4.91 -6.48
CA ALA A 109 1.48 -4.08 -6.39
C ALA A 109 1.24 -2.70 -6.97
N VAL A 110 1.90 -1.71 -6.38
CA VAL A 110 2.06 -0.37 -6.92
C VAL A 110 3.53 -0.10 -7.18
N LYS A 111 3.85 0.40 -8.36
CA LYS A 111 5.19 0.86 -8.73
C LYS A 111 5.18 2.37 -8.90
N ILE A 112 6.14 3.02 -8.27
CA ILE A 112 6.33 4.48 -8.31
C ILE A 112 7.64 4.73 -9.06
N VAL A 113 7.60 5.50 -10.14
CA VAL A 113 8.75 5.78 -11.02
C VAL A 113 9.04 7.27 -11.04
N GLY A 114 10.22 7.69 -10.59
CA GLY A 114 10.61 9.10 -10.62
C GLY A 114 10.80 9.64 -12.03
N LEU A 115 10.33 10.86 -12.30
CA LEU A 115 10.35 11.47 -13.63
C LEU A 115 11.41 12.56 -13.80
N ASP A 116 11.95 13.09 -12.71
CA ASP A 116 12.94 14.16 -12.71
C ASP A 116 13.99 13.97 -11.60
N ASN A 117 14.90 14.93 -11.49
CA ASN A 117 15.94 14.98 -10.46
C ASN A 117 15.92 16.34 -9.75
N LEU A 118 14.73 16.95 -9.66
CA LEU A 118 14.54 18.21 -8.94
C LEU A 118 14.72 17.95 -7.43
N GLY A 119 14.73 19.04 -6.65
CA GLY A 119 14.89 18.94 -5.20
C GLY A 119 16.33 18.86 -4.69
N ALA A 120 16.47 19.04 -3.38
CA ALA A 120 17.75 18.95 -2.67
C ALA A 120 18.17 17.49 -2.45
N SER A 121 17.21 16.61 -2.21
CA SER A 121 17.35 15.17 -2.39
C SER A 121 16.86 14.84 -3.80
N PRO A 122 17.72 14.48 -4.77
CA PRO A 122 17.28 14.47 -6.16
C PRO A 122 16.17 13.44 -6.44
N GLY A 123 15.05 13.89 -6.99
CA GLY A 123 13.91 13.07 -7.42
C GLY A 123 12.73 13.05 -6.45
N PHE A 124 11.70 12.28 -6.79
CA PHE A 124 10.43 12.27 -6.04
C PHE A 124 10.57 11.58 -4.68
N ASP A 125 10.25 12.31 -3.60
CA ASP A 125 10.55 11.95 -2.22
C ASP A 125 9.37 11.23 -1.54
N VAL A 126 9.23 9.93 -1.81
CA VAL A 126 8.11 9.10 -1.34
C VAL A 126 8.19 8.88 0.17
N THR A 127 7.13 9.21 0.90
CA THR A 127 7.00 8.96 2.34
C THR A 127 6.20 7.71 2.63
N TYR A 128 5.05 7.54 1.98
CA TYR A 128 4.21 6.36 2.14
C TYR A 128 3.33 6.10 0.92
N ILE A 129 2.80 4.89 0.85
CA ILE A 129 1.66 4.56 0.01
C ILE A 129 0.59 3.85 0.84
N GLN A 130 -0.67 4.23 0.63
CA GLN A 130 -1.81 3.59 1.27
C GLN A 130 -2.96 3.40 0.28
N ALA A 131 -3.82 2.43 0.56
CA ALA A 131 -5.13 2.30 -0.07
C ALA A 131 -6.20 2.75 0.94
N LEU A 132 -7.42 3.09 0.51
CA LEU A 132 -8.51 3.52 1.42
C LEU A 132 -9.48 2.39 1.81
N PRO A 133 -10.16 2.47 2.98
CA PRO A 133 -11.17 1.50 3.44
C PRO A 133 -12.25 1.11 2.42
N GLY A 134 -12.63 2.00 1.51
CA GLY A 134 -13.60 1.70 0.44
C GLY A 134 -13.03 0.84 -0.69
N ALA A 135 -11.71 0.85 -0.83
CA ALA A 135 -10.91 0.08 -1.77
C ALA A 135 -10.39 -1.22 -1.15
N PHE A 136 -10.80 -1.60 0.07
CA PHE A 136 -10.28 -2.78 0.75
C PHE A 136 -11.36 -3.83 1.04
N GLN A 137 -11.03 -5.10 0.74
CA GLN A 137 -11.69 -6.25 1.35
C GLN A 137 -10.74 -6.86 2.39
N GLY A 138 -11.09 -6.72 3.68
CA GLY A 138 -10.38 -7.42 4.75
C GLY A 138 -10.52 -8.93 4.60
N VAL A 139 -9.45 -9.66 4.90
CA VAL A 139 -9.50 -11.14 4.96
C VAL A 139 -10.57 -11.54 5.98
N PRO A 140 -11.53 -12.43 5.66
CA PRO A 140 -12.46 -12.95 6.65
C PRO A 140 -11.69 -13.60 7.80
N GLU A 141 -11.77 -13.01 8.99
CA GLU A 141 -10.86 -13.40 10.07
C GLU A 141 -10.99 -14.90 10.42
N PRO A 142 -9.86 -15.58 10.72
CA PRO A 142 -9.83 -17.00 11.12
C PRO A 142 -10.77 -17.35 12.29
N ALA A 143 -11.15 -16.36 13.10
CA ALA A 143 -12.10 -16.51 14.20
C ALA A 143 -13.48 -17.00 13.74
N THR A 144 -13.95 -16.63 12.54
CA THR A 144 -15.24 -17.13 12.02
C THR A 144 -15.20 -18.64 11.82
N TRP A 145 -14.08 -19.16 11.33
CA TRP A 145 -13.86 -20.60 11.15
C TRP A 145 -13.76 -21.31 12.50
N ALA A 146 -13.03 -20.74 13.44
CA ALA A 146 -12.90 -21.28 14.79
C ALA A 146 -14.25 -21.30 15.53
N LEU A 147 -15.07 -20.25 15.42
CA LEU A 147 -16.40 -20.17 16.00
C LEU A 147 -17.38 -21.18 15.37
N MET A 148 -17.30 -21.38 14.04
CA MET A 148 -18.09 -22.42 13.36
C MET A 148 -17.68 -23.82 13.85
N ILE A 149 -16.38 -24.12 13.90
CA ILE A 149 -15.87 -25.41 14.37
C ILE A 149 -16.25 -25.65 15.83
N MET A 150 -16.10 -24.64 16.70
CA MET A 150 -16.52 -24.72 18.10
C MET A 150 -18.03 -24.91 18.22
N GLY A 151 -18.84 -24.14 17.47
CA GLY A 151 -20.29 -24.25 17.47
C GLY A 151 -20.79 -25.62 17.02
N PHE A 152 -20.26 -26.15 15.91
CA PHE A 152 -20.58 -27.49 15.43
C PHE A 152 -20.09 -28.60 16.35
N GLY A 153 -18.91 -28.42 16.97
CA GLY A 153 -18.37 -29.35 17.98
C GLY A 153 -19.25 -29.44 19.22
N LEU A 154 -19.68 -28.29 19.76
CA LEU A 154 -20.58 -28.22 20.91
C LEU A 154 -21.94 -28.83 20.61
N ALA A 155 -22.57 -28.46 19.48
CA ALA A 155 -23.85 -29.04 19.07
C ALA A 155 -23.76 -30.57 18.86
N GLY A 156 -22.71 -31.05 18.19
CA GLY A 156 -22.47 -32.47 17.99
C GLY A 156 -22.28 -33.25 19.30
N SER A 157 -21.55 -32.68 20.26
CA SER A 157 -21.35 -33.28 21.59
C SER A 157 -22.67 -33.38 22.38
N ALA A 158 -23.53 -32.37 22.30
CA ALA A 158 -24.83 -32.36 22.96
C ALA A 158 -25.78 -33.45 22.40
N VAL A 159 -25.77 -33.67 21.09
CA VAL A 159 -26.54 -34.75 20.43
C VAL A 159 -26.03 -36.13 20.83
N ARG A 160 -24.70 -36.32 20.88
CA ARG A 160 -24.08 -37.60 21.30
C ARG A 160 -24.46 -37.96 22.75
N ARG A 161 -24.52 -36.98 23.65
CA ARG A 161 -24.88 -37.20 25.07
C ARG A 161 -26.29 -37.76 25.26
N ARG A 162 -27.25 -37.41 24.38
CA ARG A 162 -28.63 -37.92 24.46
C ARG A 162 -28.78 -39.37 24.01
N ARG A 163 -27.85 -39.89 23.22
CA ARG A 163 -27.88 -41.28 22.72
C ARG A 163 -27.34 -42.31 23.72
N THR A 164 -26.67 -41.87 24.79
CA THR A 164 -26.05 -42.77 25.77
C THR A 164 -27.02 -43.24 26.88
N THR A 165 -28.29 -42.82 26.87
CA THR A 165 -29.29 -43.26 27.85
C THR A 165 -30.22 -44.32 27.25
N THR A 166 -29.72 -45.55 27.09
CA THR A 166 -30.57 -46.76 26.97
C THR A 166 -29.80 -47.99 27.44
N ALA A 167 -29.96 -48.34 28.70
CA ALA A 167 -29.87 -49.68 29.29
C ALA A 167 -30.47 -49.62 30.69
#